data_AF-A0A7X7QSA8-F1
#
_entry.id   AF-A0A7X7QSA8-F1
#
_cell.length_a   1.000
_cell.length_b   1.000
_cell.length_c   1.000
_cell.angle_alpha   90.00
_cell.angle_beta   90.00
_cell.angle_gamma   90.00
#
_symmetry.space_group_name_H-M   'P 1'
#
loop_
_entity.id
_entity.type
_entity.pdbx_description
1 polymer ?
#
loop_
_entity_poly.entity_id
_entity_poly.type
_entity_poly.pdbx_seq_one_letter_code
_entity_poly.pdbx_strand_id
1 'polypeptide(L)'
;MGTPGHMQSLRLGRDDQHDYVFGNIVIADGGMLELDGNPKLGAGQGWPAVIHADSINVHSGGMISADSLGFIGAHASGPGYDGNKGATHGGRGGNDNRKPTYGSFTNCMNLGSGASSIGGGAICLVSAGKLVVNGILSANAGWTTGTTYGGSGGSVNLIAPDLAGAGIIRANGASSTSYSGGGGGRISFVQVATNRFAGLIEVLPGESHRNYASAYAGTIAFPEGADLVLGGEGNMQTLRLGSDDDNNYVFGDIVIHEGGLLEIDGNPMRETFFGGAASVSATAINIHTGGLIRATAFGFGSSRAAPSNVVHSVGGAHGGAGGGAPLTYGSVVSPRNLGSGGGGTSTSGARNGGGAIILKAVETLNIDGAIACCGSDAVGAQGSGAGGTVNLEAGQLSGGGTIRADAGAATRNGGGGGRIALRAATSTFAGTCSALGGAGSASYNGPGAAGTVYTDLNGVKRLLVDNDKVIEAKPTYTWLPALTNAPAGELGDVALTVANLGRVALTNSIVVGDLHLQGEITSLFLNGHTLTVNSFYHRDWGDDALVDYAGGAIVWKHMGTIIMIR
;
A
#
# COMPACT_ATOMS: atom_id res chain seq x y z
N MET A 1 -29.66 17.57 20.93
CA MET A 1 -29.64 16.39 21.84
C MET A 1 -28.48 16.54 22.82
N GLY A 2 -28.56 15.96 24.01
CA GLY A 2 -27.46 15.92 25.00
C GLY A 2 -27.52 16.96 26.13
N THR A 3 -28.26 18.06 25.99
CA THR A 3 -28.41 19.08 27.04
C THR A 3 -29.51 18.74 28.05
N PRO A 4 -29.46 19.26 29.30
CA PRO A 4 -30.55 19.13 30.25
C PRO A 4 -31.88 19.59 29.65
N GLY A 5 -32.95 18.82 29.90
CA GLY A 5 -34.28 19.07 29.33
C GLY A 5 -34.44 18.71 27.84
N HIS A 6 -33.43 18.11 27.20
CA HIS A 6 -33.48 17.65 25.81
C HIS A 6 -33.23 16.14 25.70
N MET A 7 -33.62 15.57 24.55
CA MET A 7 -33.40 14.17 24.22
C MET A 7 -31.91 13.80 24.28
N GLN A 8 -31.60 12.66 24.92
CA GLN A 8 -30.24 12.18 25.14
C GLN A 8 -29.78 11.23 24.02
N SER A 9 -30.68 10.35 23.55
CA SER A 9 -30.44 9.47 22.43
C SER A 9 -31.62 9.43 21.47
N LEU A 10 -31.32 9.29 20.18
CA LEU A 10 -32.30 9.08 19.11
C LEU A 10 -31.76 7.99 18.19
N ARG A 11 -32.57 6.97 17.88
CA ARG A 11 -32.26 5.98 16.85
C ARG A 11 -33.20 6.18 15.68
N LEU A 12 -32.64 6.35 14.49
CA LEU A 12 -33.39 6.48 13.23
C LEU A 12 -33.12 5.25 12.37
N GLY A 13 -34.18 4.51 12.05
CA GLY A 13 -34.12 3.38 11.12
C GLY A 13 -34.35 3.80 9.68
N ARG A 14 -34.07 2.93 8.73
CA ARG A 14 -34.47 3.13 7.33
C ARG A 14 -35.66 2.24 6.96
N ASP A 15 -36.73 2.86 6.46
CA ASP A 15 -37.77 2.15 5.71
C ASP A 15 -37.44 2.10 4.20
N ASP A 16 -38.34 1.55 3.39
CA ASP A 16 -38.08 1.36 1.97
C ASP A 16 -38.18 2.66 1.13
N GLN A 17 -38.69 3.79 1.68
CA GLN A 17 -39.13 4.93 0.88
C GLN A 17 -38.76 6.34 1.39
N HIS A 18 -38.35 6.52 2.64
CA HIS A 18 -38.21 7.85 3.24
C HIS A 18 -36.80 8.15 3.76
N ASP A 19 -36.36 9.37 3.46
CA ASP A 19 -35.21 10.01 4.10
C ASP A 19 -35.72 10.94 5.22
N TYR A 20 -34.84 11.33 6.13
CA TYR A 20 -35.17 12.26 7.21
C TYR A 20 -34.79 13.68 6.83
N VAL A 21 -35.66 14.64 7.14
CA VAL A 21 -35.40 16.08 6.91
C VAL A 21 -35.52 16.83 8.23
N PHE A 22 -34.49 17.58 8.57
CA PHE A 22 -34.42 18.44 9.74
C PHE A 22 -34.04 19.87 9.32
N GLY A 23 -34.29 20.84 10.20
CA GLY A 23 -33.68 22.17 10.08
C GLY A 23 -32.20 22.09 10.47
N ASN A 24 -31.86 22.56 11.68
CA ASN A 24 -30.51 22.40 12.24
C ASN A 24 -30.41 21.21 13.18
N ILE A 25 -29.34 20.43 13.06
CA ILE A 25 -29.02 19.34 13.98
C ILE A 25 -27.85 19.74 14.87
N VAL A 26 -28.05 19.65 16.19
CA VAL A 26 -26.99 19.82 17.18
C VAL A 26 -26.93 18.58 18.09
N ILE A 27 -25.79 17.90 18.05
CA ILE A 27 -25.45 16.81 18.95
C ILE A 27 -24.48 17.36 19.99
N ALA A 28 -25.02 17.77 21.13
CA ALA A 28 -24.23 18.29 22.24
C ALA A 28 -23.52 17.16 23.01
N ASP A 29 -22.69 17.53 23.98
CA ASP A 29 -21.96 16.58 24.81
C ASP A 29 -22.91 15.59 25.50
N GLY A 30 -22.60 14.29 25.39
CA GLY A 30 -23.44 13.20 25.88
C GLY A 30 -24.62 12.82 24.98
N GLY A 31 -24.88 13.60 23.92
CA GLY A 31 -25.92 13.29 22.93
C GLY A 31 -25.49 12.21 21.94
N MET A 32 -26.40 11.29 21.61
CA MET A 32 -26.17 10.22 20.64
C MET A 32 -27.27 10.17 19.57
N LEU A 33 -26.87 10.20 18.30
CA LEU A 33 -27.72 9.85 17.16
C LEU A 33 -27.27 8.50 16.60
N GLU A 34 -28.13 7.50 16.64
CA GLU A 34 -27.86 6.18 16.07
C GLU A 34 -28.59 6.04 14.72
N LEU A 35 -27.87 5.67 13.67
CA LEU A 35 -28.40 5.51 12.31
C LEU A 35 -28.39 4.03 11.92
N ASP A 36 -29.57 3.45 11.81
CA ASP A 36 -29.78 2.05 11.47
C ASP A 36 -30.25 1.90 10.03
N GLY A 37 -29.44 1.22 9.21
CA GLY A 37 -29.72 1.01 7.81
C GLY A 37 -30.69 -0.14 7.57
N ASN A 38 -31.03 -0.37 6.30
CA ASN A 38 -31.82 -1.52 5.89
C ASN A 38 -30.98 -2.45 5.02
N PRO A 39 -30.63 -3.67 5.48
CA PRO A 39 -29.77 -4.61 4.76
C PRO A 39 -30.41 -5.17 3.47
N LYS A 40 -31.72 -5.00 3.27
CA LYS A 40 -32.43 -5.48 2.07
C LYS A 40 -32.38 -4.50 0.90
N LEU A 41 -32.05 -3.23 1.15
CA LEU A 41 -31.98 -2.20 0.12
C LEU A 41 -30.65 -2.24 -0.64
N GLY A 42 -30.53 -1.38 -1.67
CA GLY A 42 -29.28 -1.23 -2.43
C GLY A 42 -28.86 -2.52 -3.15
N ALA A 43 -29.80 -3.21 -3.79
CA ALA A 43 -29.59 -4.51 -4.42
C ALA A 43 -29.00 -5.58 -3.46
N GLY A 44 -29.39 -5.54 -2.19
CA GLY A 44 -28.93 -6.48 -1.17
C GLY A 44 -27.55 -6.15 -0.58
N GLN A 45 -27.01 -4.96 -0.85
CA GLN A 45 -25.78 -4.44 -0.22
C GLN A 45 -26.07 -3.56 1.01
N GLY A 46 -27.35 -3.39 1.35
CA GLY A 46 -27.79 -2.53 2.42
C GLY A 46 -27.67 -1.04 2.09
N TRP A 47 -28.48 -0.22 2.77
CA TRP A 47 -28.56 1.23 2.53
C TRP A 47 -28.78 2.01 3.84
N PRO A 48 -28.25 3.25 3.98
CA PRO A 48 -28.33 4.01 5.22
C PRO A 48 -29.62 4.80 5.32
N ALA A 49 -30.09 5.08 6.55
CA ALA A 49 -30.96 6.22 6.78
C ALA A 49 -30.22 7.51 6.37
N VAL A 50 -30.80 8.27 5.44
CA VAL A 50 -30.18 9.52 4.95
C VAL A 50 -30.76 10.70 5.72
N ILE A 51 -29.88 11.55 6.23
CA ILE A 51 -30.24 12.74 7.01
C ILE A 51 -29.99 13.98 6.17
N HIS A 52 -31.06 14.73 5.86
CA HIS A 52 -31.00 16.05 5.25
C HIS A 52 -31.18 17.12 6.34
N ALA A 53 -30.31 18.12 6.36
CA ALA A 53 -30.37 19.23 7.31
C ALA A 53 -29.82 20.53 6.72
N ASP A 54 -30.27 21.68 7.24
CA ASP A 54 -29.68 22.98 6.93
C ASP A 54 -28.22 23.03 7.41
N SER A 55 -27.98 22.64 8.66
CA SER A 55 -26.64 22.50 9.25
C SER A 55 -26.57 21.35 10.24
N ILE A 56 -25.38 20.78 10.40
CA ILE A 56 -25.12 19.69 11.35
C ILE A 56 -23.89 20.05 12.18
N ASN A 57 -24.03 20.07 13.50
CA ASN A 57 -22.95 20.35 14.44
C ASN A 57 -22.87 19.26 15.52
N VAL A 58 -21.76 18.51 15.52
CA VAL A 58 -21.43 17.49 16.51
C VAL A 58 -20.37 18.05 17.44
N HIS A 59 -20.74 18.37 18.67
CA HIS A 59 -19.82 18.89 19.70
C HIS A 59 -18.86 17.81 20.18
N SER A 60 -17.80 18.19 20.91
CA SER A 60 -16.71 17.30 21.32
C SER A 60 -17.14 16.03 22.07
N GLY A 61 -18.22 16.09 22.85
CA GLY A 61 -18.79 14.92 23.53
C GLY A 61 -19.99 14.29 22.83
N GLY A 62 -20.36 14.77 21.64
CA GLY A 62 -21.49 14.28 20.85
C GLY A 62 -21.09 13.14 19.91
N MET A 63 -22.03 12.24 19.61
CA MET A 63 -21.80 11.09 18.73
C MET A 63 -22.93 10.90 17.72
N ILE A 64 -22.56 10.64 16.46
CA ILE A 64 -23.42 9.96 15.48
C ILE A 64 -22.80 8.59 15.20
N SER A 65 -23.56 7.53 15.41
CA SER A 65 -23.05 6.15 15.32
C SER A 65 -23.91 5.28 14.42
N ALA A 66 -23.25 4.42 13.67
CA ALA A 66 -23.79 3.24 13.03
C ALA A 66 -22.94 2.00 13.38
N ASP A 67 -22.25 2.03 14.53
CA ASP A 67 -21.38 0.94 14.96
C ASP A 67 -22.15 -0.37 15.12
N SER A 68 -21.64 -1.46 14.54
CA SER A 68 -22.28 -2.80 14.60
C SER A 68 -23.70 -2.86 14.03
N LEU A 69 -24.09 -1.94 13.13
CA LEU A 69 -25.41 -1.92 12.48
C LEU A 69 -25.35 -2.32 11.00
N GLY A 70 -24.34 -3.10 10.62
CA GLY A 70 -24.20 -3.68 9.29
C GLY A 70 -24.84 -5.06 9.17
N PHE A 71 -24.34 -5.84 8.21
CA PHE A 71 -24.75 -7.23 8.05
C PHE A 71 -24.31 -8.09 9.24
N ILE A 72 -25.17 -9.05 9.61
CA ILE A 72 -24.97 -9.94 10.76
C ILE A 72 -24.25 -11.23 10.35
N GLY A 73 -23.57 -11.88 11.29
CA GLY A 73 -22.80 -13.09 11.00
C GLY A 73 -23.59 -14.28 10.44
N ALA A 74 -22.88 -15.27 9.87
CA ALA A 74 -23.24 -16.55 9.21
C ALA A 74 -24.56 -16.66 8.40
N HIS A 75 -25.68 -16.14 8.89
CA HIS A 75 -27.02 -16.30 8.35
C HIS A 75 -27.47 -15.14 7.46
N ALA A 76 -26.82 -13.97 7.52
CA ALA A 76 -27.08 -12.82 6.63
C ALA A 76 -25.85 -11.89 6.47
N SER A 77 -24.70 -12.48 6.16
CA SER A 77 -23.36 -11.87 6.25
C SER A 77 -23.00 -10.81 5.22
N GLY A 78 -23.87 -10.51 4.26
CA GLY A 78 -23.63 -9.49 3.23
C GLY A 78 -22.66 -9.93 2.11
N PRO A 79 -22.39 -9.03 1.14
CA PRO A 79 -21.68 -9.36 -0.11
C PRO A 79 -20.21 -9.80 0.06
N GLY A 80 -19.53 -9.27 1.07
CA GLY A 80 -18.09 -9.47 1.31
C GLY A 80 -17.75 -10.66 2.21
N TYR A 81 -18.74 -11.49 2.57
CA TYR A 81 -18.54 -12.68 3.38
C TYR A 81 -17.95 -13.84 2.56
N ASP A 82 -16.89 -14.46 3.09
CA ASP A 82 -16.18 -15.58 2.46
C ASP A 82 -15.88 -16.70 3.48
N GLY A 83 -16.90 -17.11 4.24
CA GLY A 83 -16.80 -18.21 5.18
C GLY A 83 -15.83 -17.91 6.33
N ASN A 84 -14.79 -18.73 6.46
CA ASN A 84 -13.80 -18.72 7.54
C ASN A 84 -12.71 -17.63 7.33
N LYS A 85 -13.15 -16.40 7.06
CA LYS A 85 -12.27 -15.26 6.75
C LYS A 85 -12.86 -13.96 7.26
N GLY A 86 -12.00 -12.97 7.48
CA GLY A 86 -12.46 -11.61 7.74
C GLY A 86 -13.31 -11.09 6.59
N ALA A 87 -14.38 -10.37 6.89
CA ALA A 87 -15.27 -9.80 5.87
C ALA A 87 -14.61 -8.61 5.14
N THR A 88 -15.10 -8.30 3.93
CA THR A 88 -14.59 -7.25 3.03
C THR A 88 -15.69 -6.23 2.75
N HIS A 89 -15.37 -4.94 2.57
CA HIS A 89 -16.33 -3.94 2.07
C HIS A 89 -15.63 -2.82 1.29
N GLY A 90 -14.84 -1.97 1.96
CA GLY A 90 -13.93 -1.02 1.31
C GLY A 90 -12.49 -1.53 1.29
N GLY A 91 -12.06 -2.11 2.41
CA GLY A 91 -10.77 -2.76 2.56
C GLY A 91 -10.92 -4.27 2.53
N ARG A 92 -9.81 -4.96 2.26
CA ARG A 92 -9.80 -6.42 2.14
C ARG A 92 -9.81 -7.11 3.50
N GLY A 93 -10.71 -8.06 3.70
CA GLY A 93 -10.72 -8.92 4.88
C GLY A 93 -9.53 -9.88 4.92
N GLY A 94 -9.06 -10.19 6.13
CA GLY A 94 -7.90 -11.04 6.33
C GLY A 94 -8.13 -12.51 5.95
N ASN A 95 -7.07 -13.32 6.05
CA ASN A 95 -7.05 -14.72 5.60
C ASN A 95 -7.38 -14.91 4.10
N ASP A 96 -6.88 -13.99 3.25
CA ASP A 96 -7.07 -14.01 1.79
C ASP A 96 -8.54 -14.15 1.38
N ASN A 97 -9.41 -13.29 1.93
CA ASN A 97 -10.77 -13.18 1.41
C ASN A 97 -10.69 -12.98 -0.11
N ARG A 98 -11.47 -13.73 -0.90
CA ARG A 98 -11.48 -13.66 -2.38
C ARG A 98 -12.71 -12.95 -2.95
N LYS A 99 -13.66 -12.55 -2.10
CA LYS A 99 -14.82 -11.75 -2.50
C LYS A 99 -14.43 -10.33 -2.86
N PRO A 100 -14.99 -9.75 -3.93
CA PRO A 100 -14.71 -8.37 -4.28
C PRO A 100 -15.11 -7.41 -3.15
N THR A 101 -14.39 -6.31 -3.06
CA THR A 101 -14.87 -5.10 -2.40
C THR A 101 -16.14 -4.61 -3.11
N TYR A 102 -17.00 -3.87 -2.41
CA TYR A 102 -18.28 -3.43 -2.97
C TYR A 102 -18.65 -2.03 -2.49
N GLY A 103 -19.71 -1.49 -3.09
CA GLY A 103 -20.14 -0.12 -2.89
C GLY A 103 -19.30 0.90 -3.65
N SER A 104 -19.81 2.11 -3.76
CA SER A 104 -19.09 3.21 -4.39
C SER A 104 -18.00 3.76 -3.46
N PHE A 105 -16.80 3.94 -3.99
CA PHE A 105 -15.70 4.63 -3.30
C PHE A 105 -15.99 6.12 -3.10
N THR A 106 -16.54 6.79 -4.11
CA THR A 106 -16.72 8.27 -4.12
C THR A 106 -18.07 8.73 -3.58
N ASN A 107 -19.00 7.81 -3.32
CA ASN A 107 -20.32 8.09 -2.75
C ASN A 107 -20.80 6.88 -1.96
N CYS A 108 -20.16 6.62 -0.82
CA CYS A 108 -20.31 5.34 -0.12
C CYS A 108 -21.63 5.25 0.68
N MET A 109 -22.49 4.30 0.36
CA MET A 109 -23.81 4.19 1.00
C MET A 109 -24.04 2.84 1.69
N ASN A 110 -23.16 1.87 1.44
CA ASN A 110 -23.47 0.48 1.71
C ASN A 110 -23.10 0.08 3.15
N LEU A 111 -23.79 -0.94 3.67
CA LEU A 111 -23.48 -1.50 4.97
C LEU A 111 -22.26 -2.41 4.88
N GLY A 112 -21.47 -2.48 5.95
CA GLY A 112 -20.35 -3.42 6.09
C GLY A 112 -20.84 -4.86 6.25
N SER A 113 -20.10 -5.80 5.65
CA SER A 113 -20.35 -7.24 5.72
C SER A 113 -20.00 -7.82 7.09
N GLY A 114 -20.79 -8.80 7.52
CA GLY A 114 -20.57 -9.56 8.76
C GLY A 114 -19.68 -10.77 8.55
N ALA A 115 -19.10 -11.27 9.64
CA ALA A 115 -18.40 -12.55 9.71
C ALA A 115 -18.81 -13.30 10.98
N SER A 116 -17.91 -13.50 11.96
CA SER A 116 -18.33 -13.90 13.32
C SER A 116 -18.80 -12.70 14.14
N SER A 117 -18.36 -11.49 13.80
CA SER A 117 -18.95 -10.24 14.28
C SER A 117 -19.80 -9.54 13.22
N ILE A 118 -20.55 -8.55 13.67
CA ILE A 118 -21.45 -7.74 12.84
C ILE A 118 -20.61 -6.70 12.10
N GLY A 119 -20.90 -6.47 10.81
CA GLY A 119 -20.29 -5.39 10.05
C GLY A 119 -20.71 -4.01 10.56
N GLY A 120 -20.00 -2.96 10.14
CA GLY A 120 -20.41 -1.59 10.44
C GLY A 120 -21.65 -1.17 9.65
N GLY A 121 -22.48 -0.30 10.21
CA GLY A 121 -23.64 0.27 9.53
C GLY A 121 -23.24 1.36 8.52
N ALA A 122 -24.16 2.25 8.15
CA ALA A 122 -23.83 3.35 7.26
C ALA A 122 -24.42 4.68 7.76
N ILE A 123 -23.60 5.72 7.73
CA ILE A 123 -23.95 7.10 8.04
C ILE A 123 -23.99 7.87 6.72
N CYS A 124 -25.10 8.52 6.40
CA CYS A 124 -25.18 9.45 5.27
C CYS A 124 -25.79 10.77 5.72
N LEU A 125 -24.98 11.83 5.69
CA LEU A 125 -25.35 13.17 6.13
C LEU A 125 -25.30 14.13 4.95
N VAL A 126 -26.41 14.81 4.70
CA VAL A 126 -26.57 15.86 3.70
C VAL A 126 -26.82 17.17 4.43
N SER A 127 -25.83 18.06 4.42
CA SER A 127 -25.95 19.41 4.96
C SER A 127 -25.99 20.43 3.82
N ALA A 128 -27.04 21.26 3.78
CA ALA A 128 -27.13 22.35 2.80
C ALA A 128 -26.09 23.46 3.06
N GLY A 129 -25.67 23.63 4.31
CA GLY A 129 -24.66 24.59 4.74
C GLY A 129 -23.44 23.92 5.37
N LYS A 130 -23.23 24.17 6.67
CA LYS A 130 -22.01 23.72 7.37
C LYS A 130 -22.22 22.39 8.07
N LEU A 131 -21.26 21.48 7.89
CA LEU A 131 -21.08 20.28 8.69
C LEU A 131 -19.86 20.46 9.61
N VAL A 132 -20.08 20.52 10.92
CA VAL A 132 -19.03 20.63 11.94
C VAL A 132 -18.95 19.34 12.75
N VAL A 133 -17.78 18.71 12.78
CA VAL A 133 -17.53 17.46 13.52
C VAL A 133 -16.39 17.67 14.50
N ASN A 134 -16.72 18.02 15.74
CA ASN A 134 -15.77 18.05 16.86
C ASN A 134 -15.87 16.79 17.73
N GLY A 135 -17.02 16.10 17.68
CA GLY A 135 -17.24 14.81 18.33
C GLY A 135 -16.91 13.63 17.42
N ILE A 136 -17.75 12.59 17.46
CA ILE A 136 -17.47 11.32 16.78
C ILE A 136 -18.56 11.01 15.74
N LEU A 137 -18.13 10.67 14.52
CA LEU A 137 -18.92 9.92 13.53
C LEU A 137 -18.30 8.51 13.40
N SER A 138 -19.06 7.45 13.67
CA SER A 138 -18.51 6.09 13.72
C SER A 138 -19.41 5.07 13.03
N ALA A 139 -18.87 4.32 12.08
CA ALA A 139 -19.51 3.19 11.41
C ALA A 139 -18.63 1.93 11.47
N ASN A 140 -18.05 1.67 12.65
CA ASN A 140 -17.16 0.54 12.87
C ASN A 140 -17.92 -0.79 12.89
N ALA A 141 -17.23 -1.85 12.49
CA ALA A 141 -17.70 -3.20 12.77
C ALA A 141 -17.71 -3.50 14.27
N GLY A 142 -18.60 -4.43 14.66
CA GLY A 142 -18.74 -4.84 16.04
C GLY A 142 -17.60 -5.71 16.52
N TRP A 143 -17.22 -5.52 17.78
CA TRP A 143 -16.30 -6.39 18.49
C TRP A 143 -17.08 -7.27 19.47
N THR A 144 -16.94 -8.59 19.36
CA THR A 144 -17.45 -9.52 20.38
C THR A 144 -16.29 -10.31 20.97
N THR A 145 -16.29 -10.52 22.29
CA THR A 145 -15.25 -11.33 22.93
C THR A 145 -15.27 -12.74 22.33
N GLY A 146 -14.13 -13.22 21.82
CA GLY A 146 -14.04 -14.53 21.16
C GLY A 146 -14.39 -14.53 19.67
N THR A 147 -14.41 -13.37 19.00
CA THR A 147 -14.54 -13.31 17.53
C THR A 147 -13.51 -14.20 16.83
N THR A 148 -14.02 -15.17 16.08
CA THR A 148 -13.22 -16.01 15.19
C THR A 148 -12.80 -15.24 13.95
N TYR A 149 -13.74 -14.54 13.30
CA TYR A 149 -13.50 -13.74 12.09
C TYR A 149 -14.17 -12.37 12.21
N GLY A 150 -13.44 -11.30 11.89
CA GLY A 150 -13.94 -9.93 12.02
C GLY A 150 -14.87 -9.50 10.87
N GLY A 151 -15.96 -8.82 11.22
CA GLY A 151 -16.80 -8.05 10.29
C GLY A 151 -16.07 -6.82 9.74
N SER A 152 -16.47 -6.37 8.56
CA SER A 152 -15.85 -5.21 7.89
C SER A 152 -16.48 -3.90 8.33
N GLY A 153 -15.73 -2.81 8.25
CA GLY A 153 -16.23 -1.46 8.48
C GLY A 153 -17.39 -1.08 7.55
N GLY A 154 -18.18 -0.12 8.01
CA GLY A 154 -19.36 0.43 7.34
C GLY A 154 -19.06 1.50 6.30
N SER A 155 -20.01 2.42 6.10
CA SER A 155 -19.83 3.63 5.28
C SER A 155 -20.07 4.91 6.08
N VAL A 156 -19.30 5.97 5.81
CA VAL A 156 -19.62 7.34 6.24
C VAL A 156 -19.55 8.27 5.04
N ASN A 157 -20.71 8.78 4.61
CA ASN A 157 -20.84 9.67 3.47
C ASN A 157 -21.31 11.05 3.91
N LEU A 158 -20.50 12.06 3.61
CA LEU A 158 -20.68 13.41 4.08
C LEU A 158 -20.81 14.32 2.87
N ILE A 159 -22.02 14.85 2.68
CA ILE A 159 -22.38 15.75 1.59
C ILE A 159 -22.61 17.14 2.20
N ALA A 160 -21.66 18.06 2.01
CA ALA A 160 -21.76 19.43 2.54
C ALA A 160 -20.82 20.38 1.79
N PRO A 161 -21.17 21.65 1.54
CA PRO A 161 -20.24 22.61 0.93
C PRO A 161 -19.07 23.03 1.84
N ASP A 162 -19.28 23.12 3.17
CA ASP A 162 -18.25 23.48 4.16
C ASP A 162 -18.18 22.42 5.26
N LEU A 163 -17.04 21.73 5.33
CA LEU A 163 -16.72 20.75 6.37
C LEU A 163 -15.66 21.33 7.30
N ALA A 164 -15.88 21.24 8.61
CA ALA A 164 -14.91 21.68 9.61
C ALA A 164 -14.93 20.80 10.87
N GLY A 165 -13.90 20.95 11.71
CA GLY A 165 -13.84 20.38 13.04
C GLY A 165 -12.57 19.58 13.29
N ALA A 166 -12.40 19.14 14.53
CA ALA A 166 -11.22 18.41 15.01
C ALA A 166 -11.56 17.05 15.63
N GLY A 167 -12.76 16.55 15.35
CA GLY A 167 -13.28 15.30 15.90
C GLY A 167 -12.73 14.04 15.23
N ILE A 168 -13.51 12.96 15.29
CA ILE A 168 -13.15 11.65 14.72
C ILE A 168 -14.22 11.24 13.71
N ILE A 169 -13.79 10.80 12.53
CA ILE A 169 -14.65 10.18 11.50
C ILE A 169 -14.06 8.81 11.17
N ARG A 170 -14.80 7.73 11.45
CA ARG A 170 -14.25 6.38 11.31
C ARG A 170 -15.20 5.32 10.78
N ALA A 171 -14.64 4.35 10.06
CA ALA A 171 -15.32 3.14 9.60
C ALA A 171 -14.36 1.94 9.62
N ASN A 172 -13.92 1.54 10.80
CA ASN A 172 -12.91 0.49 11.00
C ASN A 172 -13.51 -0.93 10.94
N GLY A 173 -12.71 -1.89 10.51
CA GLY A 173 -13.02 -3.32 10.59
C GLY A 173 -12.82 -3.88 12.01
N ALA A 174 -13.43 -5.03 12.29
CA ALA A 174 -13.35 -5.67 13.60
C ALA A 174 -12.08 -6.52 13.72
N SER A 175 -11.31 -6.32 14.81
CA SER A 175 -10.19 -7.18 15.17
C SER A 175 -10.66 -8.57 15.59
N SER A 176 -9.83 -9.58 15.38
CA SER A 176 -10.05 -10.95 15.82
C SER A 176 -8.90 -11.43 16.69
N THR A 177 -9.22 -12.06 17.83
CA THR A 177 -8.21 -12.65 18.72
C THR A 177 -7.72 -14.02 18.26
N SER A 178 -8.46 -14.70 17.37
CA SER A 178 -8.25 -16.12 17.07
C SER A 178 -7.80 -16.38 15.63
N TYR A 179 -8.39 -15.68 14.65
CA TYR A 179 -8.04 -15.85 13.23
C TYR A 179 -7.78 -14.52 12.54
N SER A 180 -8.70 -14.01 11.72
CA SER A 180 -8.45 -12.84 10.86
C SER A 180 -9.43 -11.70 11.11
N GLY A 181 -8.91 -10.48 11.10
CA GLY A 181 -9.71 -9.26 11.22
C GLY A 181 -10.48 -8.94 9.94
N GLY A 182 -11.52 -8.12 10.06
CA GLY A 182 -12.28 -7.61 8.93
C GLY A 182 -11.58 -6.44 8.24
N GLY A 183 -11.85 -6.24 6.96
CA GLY A 183 -11.35 -5.09 6.21
C GLY A 183 -11.98 -3.78 6.68
N GLY A 184 -11.29 -2.66 6.45
CA GLY A 184 -11.85 -1.34 6.70
C GLY A 184 -13.08 -1.01 5.83
N GLY A 185 -13.83 0.00 6.23
CA GLY A 185 -15.03 0.48 5.54
C GLY A 185 -14.74 1.51 4.47
N ARG A 186 -15.69 2.42 4.23
CA ARG A 186 -15.55 3.53 3.28
C ARG A 186 -15.91 4.84 3.96
N ILE A 187 -15.17 5.89 3.65
CA ILE A 187 -15.52 7.27 3.97
C ILE A 187 -15.52 8.05 2.66
N SER A 188 -16.52 8.90 2.42
CA SER A 188 -16.52 9.79 1.25
C SER A 188 -16.99 11.18 1.62
N PHE A 189 -16.28 12.17 1.08
CA PHE A 189 -16.60 13.59 1.15
C PHE A 189 -17.10 14.03 -0.22
N VAL A 190 -18.38 14.36 -0.29
CA VAL A 190 -19.08 14.65 -1.54
C VAL A 190 -19.46 16.13 -1.56
N GLN A 191 -19.14 16.82 -2.66
CA GLN A 191 -19.44 18.25 -2.84
C GLN A 191 -18.83 19.18 -1.76
N VAL A 192 -17.78 18.74 -1.06
CA VAL A 192 -17.02 19.56 -0.12
C VAL A 192 -16.14 20.55 -0.85
N ALA A 193 -16.67 21.75 -1.09
CA ALA A 193 -15.94 22.83 -1.73
C ALA A 193 -14.89 23.45 -0.80
N THR A 194 -15.11 23.40 0.52
CA THR A 194 -14.14 23.85 1.51
C THR A 194 -14.02 22.83 2.63
N ASN A 195 -12.82 22.25 2.76
CA ASN A 195 -12.49 21.31 3.83
C ASN A 195 -11.53 21.97 4.83
N ARG A 196 -11.98 22.15 6.07
CA ARG A 196 -11.21 22.63 7.22
C ARG A 196 -11.20 21.60 8.35
N PHE A 197 -11.48 20.33 8.03
CA PHE A 197 -11.41 19.27 9.01
C PHE A 197 -9.95 18.92 9.29
N ALA A 198 -9.56 19.06 10.56
CA ALA A 198 -8.21 18.78 11.04
C ALA A 198 -8.14 17.58 12.00
N GLY A 199 -9.28 16.93 12.21
CA GLY A 199 -9.41 15.78 13.10
C GLY A 199 -8.89 14.48 12.49
N LEU A 200 -9.20 13.37 13.15
CA LEU A 200 -8.81 12.03 12.72
C LEU A 200 -9.82 11.46 11.72
N ILE A 201 -9.32 10.94 10.59
CA ILE A 201 -10.11 10.13 9.64
C ILE A 201 -9.48 8.75 9.55
N GLU A 202 -10.26 7.71 9.81
CA GLU A 202 -9.72 6.35 9.81
C GLU A 202 -10.66 5.28 9.25
N VAL A 203 -10.09 4.40 8.44
CA VAL A 203 -10.75 3.22 7.84
C VAL A 203 -9.89 1.99 8.06
N LEU A 204 -9.41 1.82 9.29
CA LEU A 204 -8.41 0.81 9.61
C LEU A 204 -8.95 -0.62 9.47
N PRO A 205 -8.09 -1.59 9.11
CA PRO A 205 -8.46 -2.99 9.21
C PRO A 205 -8.57 -3.42 10.67
N GLY A 206 -9.33 -4.48 10.90
CA GLY A 206 -9.24 -5.24 12.13
C GLY A 206 -7.91 -5.98 12.23
N GLU A 207 -7.35 -6.06 13.43
CA GLU A 207 -6.15 -6.85 13.67
C GLU A 207 -6.42 -8.36 13.49
N SER A 208 -5.54 -9.03 12.75
CA SER A 208 -5.52 -10.49 12.64
C SER A 208 -4.61 -11.09 13.73
N HIS A 209 -4.94 -12.31 14.16
CA HIS A 209 -4.01 -13.12 14.94
C HIS A 209 -2.73 -13.36 14.13
N ARG A 210 -1.57 -13.39 14.80
CA ARG A 210 -0.21 -13.36 14.18
C ARG A 210 0.06 -14.45 13.14
N ASN A 211 -0.71 -15.53 13.14
CA ASN A 211 -0.55 -16.65 12.22
C ASN A 211 -1.39 -16.51 10.93
N TYR A 212 -2.31 -15.54 10.85
CA TYR A 212 -3.21 -15.36 9.70
C TYR A 212 -2.90 -14.08 8.93
N ALA A 213 -3.17 -14.11 7.62
CA ALA A 213 -2.97 -12.95 6.76
C ALA A 213 -3.73 -11.73 7.31
N SER A 214 -3.04 -10.59 7.31
CA SER A 214 -3.58 -9.30 7.73
C SER A 214 -4.78 -8.90 6.86
N ALA A 215 -5.72 -8.19 7.47
CA ALA A 215 -6.71 -7.41 6.73
C ALA A 215 -6.11 -6.06 6.30
N TYR A 216 -6.79 -5.38 5.40
CA TYR A 216 -6.34 -4.14 4.76
C TYR A 216 -7.34 -3.00 5.00
N ALA A 217 -6.81 -1.79 5.05
CA ALA A 217 -7.56 -0.57 5.26
C ALA A 217 -8.57 -0.36 4.15
N GLY A 218 -9.65 0.31 4.53
CA GLY A 218 -10.69 0.77 3.65
C GLY A 218 -10.30 2.02 2.87
N THR A 219 -11.29 2.68 2.29
CA THR A 219 -11.05 3.77 1.34
C THR A 219 -11.61 5.10 1.84
N ILE A 220 -10.93 6.20 1.55
CA ILE A 220 -11.35 7.57 1.93
C ILE A 220 -11.39 8.46 0.67
N ALA A 221 -12.56 8.76 0.13
CA ALA A 221 -12.70 9.61 -1.05
C ALA A 221 -12.80 11.08 -0.66
N PHE A 222 -11.95 11.89 -1.28
CA PHE A 222 -12.07 13.34 -1.29
C PHE A 222 -12.65 13.80 -2.65
N PRO A 223 -13.19 15.02 -2.76
CA PRO A 223 -13.52 15.61 -4.04
C PRO A 223 -12.30 15.59 -4.97
N GLU A 224 -12.50 15.29 -6.24
CA GLU A 224 -11.42 15.26 -7.23
C GLU A 224 -10.74 16.63 -7.31
N GLY A 225 -9.41 16.64 -7.21
CA GLY A 225 -8.63 17.88 -7.23
C GLY A 225 -8.62 18.64 -5.89
N ALA A 226 -9.15 18.07 -4.80
CA ALA A 226 -8.99 18.64 -3.48
C ALA A 226 -7.52 18.59 -3.03
N ASP A 227 -7.08 19.60 -2.28
CA ASP A 227 -5.73 19.60 -1.68
C ASP A 227 -5.68 18.69 -0.44
N LEU A 228 -4.53 18.05 -0.23
CA LEU A 228 -4.23 17.27 0.97
C LEU A 228 -3.03 17.89 1.70
N VAL A 229 -3.25 18.34 2.93
CA VAL A 229 -2.20 18.87 3.80
C VAL A 229 -2.11 18.03 5.06
N LEU A 230 -0.93 17.45 5.32
CA LEU A 230 -0.65 16.67 6.53
C LEU A 230 0.53 17.24 7.30
N GLY A 231 0.46 17.15 8.62
CA GLY A 231 1.51 17.67 9.53
C GLY A 231 1.50 19.20 9.66
N GLY A 232 2.33 19.70 10.57
CA GLY A 232 2.27 21.10 10.98
C GLY A 232 1.09 21.40 11.91
N GLU A 233 1.10 22.60 12.50
CA GLU A 233 0.08 23.02 13.47
C GLU A 233 -1.28 23.23 12.80
N GLY A 234 -2.34 22.70 13.42
CA GLY A 234 -3.72 22.88 12.96
C GLY A 234 -4.15 22.00 11.79
N ASN A 235 -3.27 21.15 11.25
CA ASN A 235 -3.59 20.19 10.19
C ASN A 235 -3.76 18.78 10.74
N MET A 236 -4.39 17.93 9.92
CA MET A 236 -4.42 16.48 10.15
C MET A 236 -3.00 15.92 10.19
N GLN A 237 -2.70 15.07 11.16
CA GLN A 237 -1.34 14.54 11.34
C GLN A 237 -1.08 13.29 10.49
N THR A 238 -2.08 12.41 10.40
CA THR A 238 -1.94 11.12 9.72
C THR A 238 -3.16 10.81 8.86
N LEU A 239 -2.94 10.12 7.74
CA LEU A 239 -3.99 9.61 6.89
C LEU A 239 -3.56 8.28 6.27
N ARG A 240 -4.39 7.25 6.36
CA ARG A 240 -4.16 5.97 5.68
C ARG A 240 -5.19 5.77 4.57
N LEU A 241 -4.71 5.80 3.34
CA LEU A 241 -5.49 5.53 2.13
C LEU A 241 -5.37 4.04 1.81
N GLY A 242 -6.48 3.31 1.84
CA GLY A 242 -6.50 1.92 1.40
C GLY A 242 -6.78 1.76 -0.08
N SER A 243 -6.69 0.51 -0.51
CA SER A 243 -6.93 0.10 -1.89
C SER A 243 -8.08 -0.88 -1.91
N ASP A 244 -9.11 -0.57 -2.70
CA ASP A 244 -10.11 -1.54 -3.10
C ASP A 244 -9.68 -2.19 -4.43
N ASP A 245 -10.59 -2.87 -5.12
CA ASP A 245 -10.23 -3.59 -6.34
C ASP A 245 -9.92 -2.66 -7.53
N ASP A 246 -10.45 -1.43 -7.58
CA ASP A 246 -10.40 -0.56 -8.77
C ASP A 246 -10.04 0.92 -8.49
N ASN A 247 -10.03 1.37 -7.23
CA ASN A 247 -9.88 2.78 -6.89
C ASN A 247 -8.49 3.35 -7.22
N ASN A 248 -8.48 4.67 -7.43
CA ASN A 248 -7.31 5.55 -7.49
C ASN A 248 -7.69 6.90 -6.85
N TYR A 249 -6.68 7.66 -6.44
CA TYR A 249 -6.85 8.96 -5.81
C TYR A 249 -6.31 10.08 -6.71
N VAL A 250 -7.03 11.20 -6.77
CA VAL A 250 -6.66 12.39 -7.54
C VAL A 250 -6.83 13.63 -6.65
N PHE A 251 -5.72 14.27 -6.34
CA PHE A 251 -5.64 15.49 -5.53
C PHE A 251 -5.24 16.71 -6.37
N GLY A 252 -5.47 17.90 -5.84
CA GLY A 252 -4.91 19.16 -6.32
C GLY A 252 -3.42 19.16 -6.01
N ASP A 253 -3.05 19.67 -4.85
CA ASP A 253 -1.71 19.54 -4.29
C ASP A 253 -1.68 18.60 -3.07
N ILE A 254 -0.57 17.88 -2.90
CA ILE A 254 -0.26 17.14 -1.68
C ILE A 254 0.93 17.80 -0.99
N VAL A 255 0.76 18.20 0.26
CA VAL A 255 1.82 18.77 1.10
C VAL A 255 1.93 17.97 2.39
N ILE A 256 3.09 17.37 2.62
CA ILE A 256 3.43 16.65 3.86
C ILE A 256 4.49 17.46 4.61
N HIS A 257 4.06 18.17 5.65
CA HIS A 257 4.93 18.91 6.56
C HIS A 257 5.62 17.97 7.56
N GLU A 258 6.50 18.53 8.39
CA GLU A 258 7.09 17.84 9.53
C GLU A 258 6.01 17.20 10.42
N GLY A 259 6.23 15.93 10.79
CA GLY A 259 5.28 15.14 11.58
C GLY A 259 4.09 14.59 10.79
N GLY A 260 3.90 15.03 9.54
CA GLY A 260 2.87 14.53 8.64
C GLY A 260 3.18 13.12 8.13
N LEU A 261 2.18 12.24 8.18
CA LEU A 261 2.28 10.86 7.71
C LEU A 261 1.14 10.50 6.76
N LEU A 262 1.48 10.26 5.50
CA LEU A 262 0.59 9.62 4.53
C LEU A 262 0.92 8.14 4.43
N GLU A 263 -0.06 7.29 4.69
CA GLU A 263 0.04 5.85 4.53
C GLU A 263 -0.75 5.39 3.31
N ILE A 264 -0.16 4.49 2.52
CA ILE A 264 -0.83 3.84 1.38
C ILE A 264 -0.85 2.35 1.63
N ASP A 265 -2.05 1.81 1.85
CA ASP A 265 -2.25 0.40 2.12
C ASP A 265 -2.56 -0.39 0.85
N GLY A 266 -2.07 -1.62 0.82
CA GLY A 266 -2.20 -2.51 -0.33
C GLY A 266 -3.57 -3.15 -0.46
N ASN A 267 -3.77 -3.83 -1.58
CA ASN A 267 -4.80 -4.83 -1.79
C ASN A 267 -4.12 -6.07 -2.38
N PRO A 268 -4.16 -7.22 -1.68
CA PRO A 268 -3.46 -8.43 -2.11
C PRO A 268 -4.12 -9.10 -3.34
N MET A 269 -5.27 -8.61 -3.81
CA MET A 269 -5.98 -9.15 -4.98
C MET A 269 -5.77 -8.35 -6.27
N ARG A 270 -5.21 -7.13 -6.20
CA ARG A 270 -4.85 -6.36 -7.39
C ARG A 270 -3.73 -7.06 -8.18
N GLU A 271 -3.55 -6.61 -9.42
CA GLU A 271 -2.46 -7.06 -10.31
C GLU A 271 -2.41 -8.58 -10.48
N THR A 272 -3.52 -9.22 -10.83
CA THR A 272 -3.59 -10.69 -11.05
C THR A 272 -3.03 -11.50 -9.87
N PHE A 273 -3.37 -11.11 -8.63
CA PHE A 273 -2.90 -11.78 -7.40
C PHE A 273 -1.42 -11.57 -7.07
N PHE A 274 -0.72 -10.64 -7.73
CA PHE A 274 0.59 -10.17 -7.27
C PHE A 274 0.48 -9.00 -6.28
N GLY A 275 -0.75 -8.57 -5.99
CA GLY A 275 -1.04 -7.48 -5.08
C GLY A 275 -0.62 -6.14 -5.69
N GLY A 276 -1.20 -5.06 -5.18
CA GLY A 276 -0.79 -3.71 -5.53
C GLY A 276 -1.46 -2.70 -4.62
N ALA A 277 -1.34 -1.43 -4.98
CA ALA A 277 -2.03 -0.33 -4.31
C ALA A 277 -2.72 0.58 -5.33
N ALA A 278 -3.70 1.35 -4.86
CA ALA A 278 -4.26 2.47 -5.59
C ALA A 278 -3.15 3.47 -5.93
N SER A 279 -3.20 4.02 -7.14
CA SER A 279 -2.31 5.12 -7.50
C SER A 279 -2.82 6.43 -6.91
N VAL A 280 -1.89 7.31 -6.56
CA VAL A 280 -2.17 8.66 -6.07
C VAL A 280 -1.60 9.65 -7.07
N SER A 281 -2.47 10.42 -7.71
CA SER A 281 -2.08 11.47 -8.63
C SER A 281 -2.36 12.85 -8.02
N ALA A 282 -1.48 13.81 -8.29
CA ALA A 282 -1.65 15.20 -7.88
C ALA A 282 -1.01 16.15 -8.90
N THR A 283 -1.35 17.42 -8.85
CA THR A 283 -0.67 18.50 -9.59
C THR A 283 0.77 18.63 -9.09
N ALA A 284 0.94 18.95 -7.80
CA ALA A 284 2.23 18.93 -7.13
C ALA A 284 2.22 18.03 -5.87
N ILE A 285 3.37 17.44 -5.56
CA ILE A 285 3.59 16.68 -4.33
C ILE A 285 4.86 17.22 -3.66
N ASN A 286 4.71 17.74 -2.44
CA ASN A 286 5.80 18.29 -1.63
C ASN A 286 5.90 17.52 -0.31
N ILE A 287 6.99 16.78 -0.14
CA ILE A 287 7.32 16.06 1.09
C ILE A 287 8.46 16.80 1.76
N HIS A 288 8.14 17.64 2.75
CA HIS A 288 9.14 18.41 3.48
C HIS A 288 9.96 17.52 4.42
N THR A 289 11.08 18.05 4.92
CA THR A 289 11.87 17.41 5.96
C THR A 289 10.99 17.03 7.15
N GLY A 290 11.10 15.80 7.63
CA GLY A 290 10.25 15.25 8.70
C GLY A 290 8.87 14.77 8.25
N GLY A 291 8.48 15.00 6.99
CA GLY A 291 7.29 14.42 6.36
C GLY A 291 7.56 13.02 5.81
N LEU A 292 6.55 12.15 5.86
CA LEU A 292 6.70 10.74 5.49
C LEU A 292 5.51 10.23 4.65
N ILE A 293 5.81 9.58 3.53
CA ILE A 293 4.87 8.68 2.86
C ILE A 293 5.33 7.22 3.10
N ARG A 294 4.43 6.37 3.61
CA ARG A 294 4.79 5.03 4.08
C ARG A 294 3.84 3.93 3.59
N ALA A 295 4.42 2.80 3.22
CA ALA A 295 3.75 1.51 3.08
C ALA A 295 4.58 0.37 3.71
N THR A 296 5.47 0.67 4.66
CA THR A 296 6.25 -0.33 5.39
C THR A 296 5.34 -1.37 6.03
N ALA A 297 5.65 -2.66 5.81
CA ALA A 297 4.88 -3.81 6.31
C ALA A 297 3.42 -3.94 5.80
N PHE A 298 3.03 -3.19 4.76
CA PHE A 298 1.69 -3.24 4.14
C PHE A 298 1.62 -4.12 2.88
N GLY A 299 2.64 -4.96 2.67
CA GLY A 299 2.64 -5.99 1.65
C GLY A 299 1.95 -7.27 2.12
N PHE A 300 2.30 -8.39 1.49
CA PHE A 300 1.72 -9.67 1.85
C PHE A 300 2.14 -10.12 3.26
N GLY A 301 1.17 -10.67 4.02
CA GLY A 301 1.37 -11.28 5.33
C GLY A 301 1.51 -12.81 5.31
N SER A 302 1.28 -13.48 6.44
CA SER A 302 1.40 -14.95 6.54
C SER A 302 0.51 -15.70 5.54
N SER A 303 0.96 -16.87 5.11
CA SER A 303 0.28 -17.82 4.21
C SER A 303 0.14 -17.44 2.74
N ARG A 304 0.58 -16.24 2.33
CA ARG A 304 0.68 -15.90 0.91
C ARG A 304 1.96 -15.15 0.60
N ALA A 305 2.74 -15.75 -0.27
CA ALA A 305 3.79 -15.10 -1.00
C ALA A 305 3.39 -15.08 -2.47
N ALA A 306 3.24 -13.91 -3.06
CA ALA A 306 3.28 -13.85 -4.52
C ALA A 306 4.70 -14.27 -4.98
N PRO A 307 4.83 -15.03 -6.08
CA PRO A 307 4.75 -16.49 -6.15
C PRO A 307 5.92 -17.24 -5.45
N SER A 308 6.65 -16.62 -4.53
CA SER A 308 7.82 -17.22 -3.91
C SER A 308 7.46 -17.87 -2.55
N ASN A 309 7.48 -19.21 -2.51
CA ASN A 309 7.66 -20.06 -1.30
C ASN A 309 6.48 -20.29 -0.33
N VAL A 310 5.96 -21.52 -0.39
CA VAL A 310 5.19 -22.24 0.66
C VAL A 310 6.15 -22.92 1.68
N VAL A 311 7.37 -22.41 1.87
CA VAL A 311 8.38 -23.10 2.70
C VAL A 311 8.50 -22.41 4.06
N HIS A 312 8.49 -23.20 5.13
CA HIS A 312 8.78 -22.70 6.47
C HIS A 312 10.19 -22.08 6.52
N SER A 313 10.36 -20.98 7.25
CA SER A 313 11.68 -20.40 7.57
C SER A 313 12.52 -19.97 6.35
N VAL A 314 11.95 -19.19 5.43
CA VAL A 314 12.66 -18.53 4.31
C VAL A 314 12.35 -17.04 4.27
N GLY A 315 13.26 -16.21 3.76
CA GLY A 315 13.00 -14.78 3.58
C GLY A 315 11.93 -14.51 2.53
N GLY A 316 11.20 -13.40 2.66
CA GLY A 316 10.32 -12.93 1.58
C GLY A 316 11.13 -12.53 0.36
N ALA A 317 10.55 -12.60 -0.85
CA ALA A 317 11.18 -12.10 -2.07
C ALA A 317 10.31 -11.04 -2.78
N HIS A 318 10.94 -10.18 -3.57
CA HIS A 318 10.25 -9.27 -4.49
C HIS A 318 11.16 -8.84 -5.64
N GLY A 319 11.95 -7.78 -5.47
CA GLY A 319 12.98 -7.37 -6.45
C GLY A 319 14.21 -8.26 -6.36
N GLY A 320 14.68 -8.52 -5.14
CA GLY A 320 15.70 -9.52 -4.81
C GLY A 320 15.08 -10.82 -4.28
N ALA A 321 15.81 -11.92 -4.44
CA ALA A 321 15.50 -13.18 -3.78
C ALA A 321 15.75 -13.08 -2.27
N GLY A 322 14.83 -13.57 -1.44
CA GLY A 322 15.09 -13.75 -0.01
C GLY A 322 15.97 -14.98 0.26
N GLY A 323 16.56 -15.06 1.45
CA GLY A 323 17.32 -16.23 1.89
C GLY A 323 16.46 -17.50 1.81
N GLY A 324 16.75 -18.36 0.83
CA GLY A 324 16.04 -19.62 0.59
C GLY A 324 14.77 -19.49 -0.25
N ALA A 325 14.46 -18.27 -0.73
CA ALA A 325 13.37 -17.98 -1.64
C ALA A 325 13.88 -17.96 -3.09
N PRO A 326 13.35 -18.80 -3.99
CA PRO A 326 13.95 -18.94 -5.32
C PRO A 326 13.54 -17.83 -6.31
N LEU A 327 12.41 -17.13 -6.11
CA LEU A 327 11.75 -16.36 -7.19
C LEU A 327 11.53 -14.88 -6.86
N THR A 328 11.79 -14.02 -7.83
CA THR A 328 11.40 -12.60 -7.85
C THR A 328 10.25 -12.36 -8.84
N TYR A 329 9.55 -11.24 -8.72
CA TYR A 329 8.40 -10.92 -9.57
C TYR A 329 8.23 -9.42 -9.77
N GLY A 330 7.50 -9.05 -10.83
CA GLY A 330 7.14 -7.67 -11.17
C GLY A 330 8.12 -7.01 -12.13
N SER A 331 7.65 -5.96 -12.80
CA SER A 331 8.45 -5.13 -13.71
C SER A 331 9.52 -4.34 -12.96
N VAL A 332 10.73 -4.21 -13.54
CA VAL A 332 11.75 -3.28 -13.03
C VAL A 332 11.44 -1.82 -13.41
N VAL A 333 10.84 -1.59 -14.59
CA VAL A 333 10.64 -0.24 -15.12
C VAL A 333 9.30 0.37 -14.75
N SER A 334 8.30 -0.45 -14.42
CA SER A 334 6.97 -0.03 -13.95
C SER A 334 6.43 -0.97 -12.86
N PRO A 335 7.11 -1.08 -11.71
CA PRO A 335 6.66 -1.93 -10.60
C PRO A 335 5.34 -1.44 -10.02
N ARG A 336 4.49 -2.40 -9.62
CA ARG A 336 3.20 -2.13 -8.93
C ARG A 336 2.93 -3.07 -7.77
N ASN A 337 3.76 -4.10 -7.60
CA ASN A 337 3.42 -5.24 -6.77
C ASN A 337 3.79 -5.05 -5.30
N LEU A 338 3.05 -5.73 -4.42
CA LEU A 338 3.37 -5.77 -3.00
C LEU A 338 4.58 -6.68 -2.78
N GLY A 339 5.41 -6.37 -1.78
CA GLY A 339 6.47 -7.25 -1.31
C GLY A 339 5.92 -8.47 -0.60
N SER A 340 6.64 -9.59 -0.69
CA SER A 340 6.24 -10.86 -0.09
C SER A 340 6.57 -10.92 1.41
N GLY A 341 5.73 -11.62 2.18
CA GLY A 341 6.03 -11.93 3.57
C GLY A 341 7.10 -13.02 3.73
N GLY A 342 7.87 -12.95 4.81
CA GLY A 342 8.85 -13.96 5.20
C GLY A 342 8.20 -15.15 5.93
N GLY A 343 8.68 -16.36 5.68
CA GLY A 343 8.10 -17.60 6.20
C GLY A 343 8.13 -17.69 7.73
N GLY A 344 6.99 -18.01 8.34
CA GLY A 344 6.85 -18.26 9.77
C GLY A 344 7.30 -19.67 10.20
N THR A 345 7.14 -19.95 11.50
CA THR A 345 7.35 -21.28 12.11
C THR A 345 6.01 -21.83 12.63
N SER A 346 6.01 -23.07 13.13
CA SER A 346 4.83 -23.65 13.81
C SER A 346 4.40 -22.88 15.07
N THR A 347 5.30 -22.08 15.65
CA THR A 347 5.08 -21.36 16.92
C THR A 347 5.11 -19.84 16.76
N SER A 348 5.41 -19.32 15.57
CA SER A 348 5.57 -17.88 15.35
C SER A 348 5.15 -17.48 13.93
N GLY A 349 4.39 -16.39 13.84
CA GLY A 349 3.82 -15.89 12.58
C GLY A 349 4.85 -15.50 11.53
N ALA A 350 4.39 -15.29 10.29
CA ALA A 350 5.20 -14.71 9.22
C ALA A 350 5.51 -13.22 9.49
N ARG A 351 6.43 -12.65 8.72
CA ARG A 351 6.69 -11.19 8.72
C ARG A 351 6.19 -10.58 7.43
N ASN A 352 5.50 -9.45 7.50
CA ASN A 352 4.91 -8.82 6.32
C ASN A 352 5.98 -8.24 5.40
N GLY A 353 5.76 -8.35 4.09
CA GLY A 353 6.52 -7.59 3.10
C GLY A 353 6.14 -6.11 3.10
N GLY A 354 6.93 -5.29 2.41
CA GLY A 354 6.59 -3.88 2.16
C GLY A 354 5.42 -3.74 1.17
N GLY A 355 4.65 -2.66 1.31
CA GLY A 355 3.52 -2.35 0.43
C GLY A 355 3.96 -1.72 -0.90
N ALA A 356 3.03 -1.06 -1.59
CA ALA A 356 3.30 -0.36 -2.84
C ALA A 356 2.90 1.10 -2.73
N ILE A 357 3.80 2.00 -3.16
CA ILE A 357 3.54 3.43 -3.33
C ILE A 357 3.66 3.75 -4.82
N ILE A 358 2.56 4.20 -5.42
CA ILE A 358 2.50 4.57 -6.84
C ILE A 358 2.03 6.02 -6.92
N LEU A 359 2.96 6.94 -7.16
CA LEU A 359 2.68 8.37 -7.20
C LEU A 359 2.88 8.95 -8.59
N LYS A 360 1.98 9.86 -8.97
CA LYS A 360 2.12 10.67 -10.17
C LYS A 360 1.93 12.14 -9.84
N ALA A 361 2.98 12.94 -9.95
CA ALA A 361 2.88 14.39 -9.94
C ALA A 361 2.81 14.88 -11.39
N VAL A 362 1.79 15.66 -11.74
CA VAL A 362 1.68 16.22 -13.11
C VAL A 362 2.81 17.22 -13.36
N GLU A 363 3.09 18.08 -12.38
CA GLU A 363 4.09 19.13 -12.48
C GLU A 363 5.34 18.76 -11.68
N THR A 364 5.29 18.87 -10.35
CA THR A 364 6.48 18.77 -9.49
C THR A 364 6.33 17.72 -8.39
N LEU A 365 7.38 16.91 -8.21
CA LEU A 365 7.56 16.04 -7.06
C LEU A 365 8.84 16.47 -6.32
N ASN A 366 8.68 17.12 -5.16
CA ASN A 366 9.79 17.50 -4.29
C ASN A 366 9.85 16.58 -3.07
N ILE A 367 10.99 15.92 -2.86
CA ILE A 367 11.20 14.94 -1.78
C ILE A 367 12.38 15.38 -0.93
N ASP A 368 12.11 16.14 0.13
CA ASP A 368 13.09 16.49 1.19
C ASP A 368 12.90 15.62 2.45
N GLY A 369 11.71 15.03 2.60
CA GLY A 369 11.40 14.04 3.62
C GLY A 369 11.72 12.60 3.20
N ALA A 370 10.80 11.67 3.46
CA ALA A 370 11.01 10.26 3.19
C ALA A 370 9.82 9.56 2.52
N ILE A 371 10.13 8.57 1.68
CA ILE A 371 9.20 7.58 1.13
C ILE A 371 9.71 6.19 1.51
N ALA A 372 8.89 5.35 2.15
CA ALA A 372 9.32 4.05 2.66
C ALA A 372 8.31 2.92 2.41
N CYS A 373 8.76 1.85 1.74
CA CYS A 373 8.03 0.61 1.50
C CYS A 373 8.82 -0.60 2.02
N CYS A 374 9.34 -0.55 3.24
CA CYS A 374 10.23 -1.59 3.74
C CYS A 374 9.49 -2.84 4.24
N GLY A 375 10.17 -3.99 4.18
CA GLY A 375 9.69 -5.23 4.79
C GLY A 375 9.90 -5.26 6.32
N SER A 376 9.19 -6.15 7.01
CA SER A 376 9.32 -6.33 8.46
C SER A 376 10.50 -7.22 8.84
N ASP A 377 11.22 -6.82 9.90
CA ASP A 377 12.28 -7.64 10.51
C ASP A 377 11.74 -8.95 11.11
N ALA A 378 12.63 -9.93 11.23
CA ALA A 378 12.40 -11.22 11.84
C ALA A 378 13.43 -11.52 12.93
N VAL A 379 12.99 -12.29 13.94
CA VAL A 379 13.87 -12.81 14.99
C VAL A 379 13.77 -14.33 15.08
N GLY A 380 14.88 -14.98 15.43
CA GLY A 380 14.91 -16.43 15.58
C GLY A 380 14.81 -17.16 14.25
N ALA A 381 13.86 -18.09 14.12
CA ALA A 381 13.76 -18.98 12.97
C ALA A 381 12.90 -18.47 11.81
N GLN A 382 12.21 -17.35 12.00
CA GLN A 382 11.38 -16.72 10.96
C GLN A 382 12.25 -16.12 9.85
N GLY A 383 11.72 -16.06 8.63
CA GLY A 383 12.24 -15.16 7.60
C GLY A 383 11.64 -13.76 7.73
N SER A 384 12.40 -12.73 7.36
CA SER A 384 11.91 -11.35 7.30
C SER A 384 11.17 -11.08 5.98
N GLY A 385 10.36 -10.03 5.98
CA GLY A 385 9.62 -9.59 4.81
C GLY A 385 10.51 -8.95 3.76
N ALA A 386 10.13 -9.11 2.49
CA ALA A 386 10.78 -8.42 1.38
C ALA A 386 10.44 -6.93 1.35
N GLY A 387 11.28 -6.16 0.68
CA GLY A 387 10.96 -4.78 0.30
C GLY A 387 9.80 -4.70 -0.69
N GLY A 388 9.06 -3.60 -0.65
CA GLY A 388 7.88 -3.35 -1.47
C GLY A 388 8.18 -2.67 -2.81
N THR A 389 7.22 -1.89 -3.30
CA THR A 389 7.32 -1.10 -4.54
C THR A 389 7.29 0.39 -4.23
N VAL A 390 8.17 1.17 -4.86
CA VAL A 390 8.01 2.62 -5.05
C VAL A 390 8.04 2.91 -6.56
N ASN A 391 7.00 3.53 -7.10
CA ASN A 391 6.90 3.90 -8.51
C ASN A 391 6.45 5.36 -8.62
N LEU A 392 7.37 6.24 -9.01
CA LEU A 392 7.18 7.69 -9.05
C LEU A 392 7.28 8.19 -10.49
N GLU A 393 6.31 9.01 -10.88
CA GLU A 393 6.29 9.74 -12.16
C GLU A 393 6.09 11.23 -11.89
N ALA A 394 6.90 12.09 -12.50
CA ALA A 394 6.81 13.54 -12.33
C ALA A 394 7.17 14.31 -13.61
N GLY A 395 6.69 15.55 -13.76
CA GLY A 395 7.26 16.49 -14.73
C GLY A 395 8.68 16.89 -14.33
N GLN A 396 8.84 17.33 -13.08
CA GLN A 396 10.10 17.67 -12.43
C GLN A 396 10.26 16.91 -11.11
N LEU A 397 11.42 16.29 -10.90
CA LEU A 397 11.79 15.64 -9.65
C LEU A 397 12.94 16.40 -8.96
N SER A 398 12.77 16.75 -7.68
CA SER A 398 13.76 17.47 -6.88
C SER A 398 13.79 16.99 -5.43
N GLY A 399 14.75 17.51 -4.66
CA GLY A 399 14.88 17.29 -3.21
C GLY A 399 16.09 16.45 -2.81
N GLY A 400 16.39 16.47 -1.51
CA GLY A 400 17.53 15.75 -0.89
C GLY A 400 17.15 14.57 0.00
N GLY A 401 15.87 14.16 -0.03
CA GLY A 401 15.29 13.17 0.87
C GLY A 401 15.64 11.72 0.54
N THR A 402 14.91 10.79 1.17
CA THR A 402 15.19 9.35 1.05
C THR A 402 14.02 8.56 0.48
N ILE A 403 14.34 7.57 -0.35
CA ILE A 403 13.37 6.63 -0.92
C ILE A 403 13.85 5.21 -0.63
N ARG A 404 13.08 4.45 0.15
CA ARG A 404 13.49 3.11 0.60
C ARG A 404 12.47 2.04 0.24
N ALA A 405 12.96 0.93 -0.29
CA ALA A 405 12.23 -0.32 -0.49
C ALA A 405 13.08 -1.49 0.01
N ASP A 406 13.68 -1.33 1.19
CA ASP A 406 14.57 -2.32 1.78
C ASP A 406 13.79 -3.50 2.36
N ALA A 407 14.39 -4.67 2.37
CA ALA A 407 13.85 -5.80 3.11
C ALA A 407 14.08 -5.65 4.63
N GLY A 408 13.31 -6.41 5.42
CA GLY A 408 13.62 -6.55 6.84
C GLY A 408 14.85 -7.45 7.06
N ALA A 409 15.56 -7.26 8.16
CA ALA A 409 16.65 -8.11 8.61
C ALA A 409 16.15 -9.34 9.38
N ALA A 410 16.92 -10.44 9.37
CA ALA A 410 16.61 -11.64 10.12
C ALA A 410 17.84 -12.27 10.76
N THR A 411 17.66 -13.02 11.85
CA THR A 411 18.73 -13.84 12.43
C THR A 411 19.18 -14.96 11.48
N ARG A 412 18.25 -15.54 10.70
CA ARG A 412 18.52 -16.68 9.81
C ARG A 412 18.39 -16.35 8.33
N ASN A 413 17.22 -15.88 7.91
CA ASN A 413 16.86 -15.79 6.50
C ASN A 413 16.36 -14.39 6.16
N GLY A 414 17.23 -13.57 5.58
CA GLY A 414 16.91 -12.19 5.23
C GLY A 414 15.94 -12.10 4.04
N GLY A 415 15.08 -11.10 4.02
CA GLY A 415 14.18 -10.82 2.89
C GLY A 415 14.95 -10.21 1.72
N GLY A 416 14.45 -10.37 0.50
CA GLY A 416 15.02 -9.72 -0.68
C GLY A 416 14.53 -8.28 -0.85
N GLY A 417 15.38 -7.41 -1.36
CA GLY A 417 15.06 -6.00 -1.59
C GLY A 417 13.89 -5.78 -2.56
N GLY A 418 13.29 -4.60 -2.51
CA GLY A 418 12.12 -4.23 -3.30
C GLY A 418 12.41 -3.70 -4.69
N ARG A 419 11.47 -2.93 -5.25
CA ARG A 419 11.61 -2.28 -6.56
C ARG A 419 11.33 -0.80 -6.43
N ILE A 420 12.26 0.04 -6.89
CA ILE A 420 12.09 1.48 -7.00
C ILE A 420 12.16 1.85 -8.49
N ALA A 421 11.21 2.63 -8.98
CA ALA A 421 11.22 3.22 -10.32
C ALA A 421 10.94 4.71 -10.21
N LEU A 422 11.85 5.53 -10.75
CA LEU A 422 11.71 6.99 -10.81
C LEU A 422 11.68 7.44 -12.27
N ARG A 423 10.65 8.15 -12.69
CA ARG A 423 10.56 8.73 -14.03
C ARG A 423 10.27 10.22 -13.94
N ALA A 424 11.09 11.04 -14.58
CA ALA A 424 10.84 12.46 -14.67
C ALA A 424 11.43 13.07 -15.94
N ALA A 425 10.68 14.01 -16.55
CA ALA A 425 11.16 14.72 -17.73
C ALA A 425 12.42 15.54 -17.40
N THR A 426 12.43 16.18 -16.22
CA THR A 426 13.62 16.84 -15.66
C THR A 426 13.86 16.41 -14.22
N SER A 427 15.12 16.31 -13.81
CA SER A 427 15.47 15.96 -12.44
C SER A 427 16.74 16.65 -11.95
N THR A 428 16.64 17.21 -10.75
CA THR A 428 17.76 17.69 -9.92
C THR A 428 17.80 16.96 -8.56
N PHE A 429 17.15 15.79 -8.47
CA PHE A 429 17.11 15.00 -7.25
C PHE A 429 18.53 14.62 -6.82
N ALA A 430 18.87 14.98 -5.58
CA ALA A 430 20.18 14.71 -4.97
C ALA A 430 20.06 13.80 -3.73
N GLY A 431 18.87 13.24 -3.50
CA GLY A 431 18.61 12.30 -2.42
C GLY A 431 19.10 10.89 -2.71
N THR A 432 18.73 9.95 -1.84
CA THR A 432 19.19 8.55 -1.90
C THR A 432 18.06 7.57 -2.14
N CYS A 433 18.31 6.53 -2.93
CA CYS A 433 17.41 5.40 -3.10
C CYS A 433 18.07 4.11 -2.60
N SER A 434 17.34 3.30 -1.83
CA SER A 434 17.81 1.99 -1.36
C SER A 434 16.76 0.90 -1.56
N ALA A 435 17.20 -0.24 -2.06
CA ALA A 435 16.39 -1.45 -2.17
C ALA A 435 17.21 -2.65 -1.69
N LEU A 436 17.73 -2.58 -0.48
CA LEU A 436 18.71 -3.53 0.05
C LEU A 436 18.05 -4.86 0.41
N GLY A 437 18.82 -5.94 0.25
CA GLY A 437 18.51 -7.23 0.85
C GLY A 437 18.71 -7.21 2.37
N GLY A 438 17.92 -7.99 3.08
CA GLY A 438 17.96 -8.09 4.52
C GLY A 438 19.10 -8.99 4.99
N ALA A 439 19.69 -8.67 6.13
CA ALA A 439 20.72 -9.51 6.75
C ALA A 439 20.17 -10.92 7.10
N GLY A 440 21.05 -11.91 7.08
CA GLY A 440 20.76 -13.31 7.41
C GLY A 440 22.04 -14.09 7.66
N SER A 441 21.91 -15.30 8.22
CA SER A 441 23.06 -16.10 8.66
C SER A 441 23.50 -17.10 7.60
N ALA A 442 24.81 -17.11 7.33
CA ALA A 442 25.52 -18.05 6.48
C ALA A 442 25.25 -19.53 6.81
N SER A 443 24.98 -19.85 8.07
CA SER A 443 24.69 -21.22 8.52
C SER A 443 23.31 -21.73 8.11
N TYR A 444 22.45 -20.86 7.59
CA TYR A 444 21.10 -21.16 7.14
C TYR A 444 20.94 -20.81 5.65
N ASN A 445 19.85 -20.17 5.25
CA ASN A 445 19.65 -19.80 3.85
C ASN A 445 20.32 -18.47 3.47
N GLY A 446 20.91 -17.75 4.43
CA GLY A 446 21.67 -16.52 4.19
C GLY A 446 20.82 -15.24 4.20
N PRO A 447 21.45 -14.10 3.91
CA PRO A 447 20.74 -12.83 3.67
C PRO A 447 19.94 -12.89 2.36
N GLY A 448 19.17 -11.84 2.10
CA GLY A 448 18.51 -11.65 0.81
C GLY A 448 19.36 -10.84 -0.17
N ALA A 449 19.02 -10.95 -1.44
CA ALA A 449 19.63 -10.18 -2.51
C ALA A 449 19.07 -8.77 -2.55
N ALA A 450 19.85 -7.87 -3.15
CA ALA A 450 19.37 -6.54 -3.50
C ALA A 450 18.14 -6.59 -4.41
N GLY A 451 17.32 -5.59 -4.26
CA GLY A 451 16.26 -5.22 -5.16
C GLY A 451 16.78 -4.46 -6.37
N THR A 452 15.92 -3.60 -6.93
CA THR A 452 16.25 -2.80 -8.12
C THR A 452 15.89 -1.34 -7.92
N VAL A 453 16.73 -0.45 -8.44
CA VAL A 453 16.45 0.98 -8.57
C VAL A 453 16.55 1.36 -10.04
N TYR A 454 15.40 1.53 -10.68
CA TYR A 454 15.26 2.03 -12.03
C TYR A 454 15.08 3.54 -12.04
N THR A 455 15.75 4.22 -12.97
CA THR A 455 15.59 5.66 -13.22
C THR A 455 15.45 5.92 -14.70
N ASP A 456 14.50 6.76 -15.08
CA ASP A 456 14.39 7.43 -16.38
C ASP A 456 14.33 8.93 -16.10
N LEU A 457 15.50 9.55 -16.01
CA LEU A 457 15.65 10.93 -15.55
C LEU A 457 16.47 11.69 -16.57
N ASN A 458 15.97 12.86 -16.98
CA ASN A 458 16.61 13.69 -18.01
C ASN A 458 16.85 12.90 -19.33
N GLY A 459 15.95 11.96 -19.66
CA GLY A 459 16.06 11.08 -20.83
C GLY A 459 17.12 9.98 -20.73
N VAL A 460 17.68 9.72 -19.54
CA VAL A 460 18.69 8.67 -19.34
C VAL A 460 18.11 7.55 -18.48
N LYS A 461 18.14 6.33 -19.03
CA LYS A 461 17.62 5.12 -18.40
C LYS A 461 18.72 4.31 -17.72
N ARG A 462 18.61 4.09 -16.41
CA ARG A 462 19.54 3.26 -15.64
C ARG A 462 18.79 2.28 -14.74
N LEU A 463 19.38 1.12 -14.53
CA LEU A 463 18.96 0.14 -13.55
C LEU A 463 20.14 -0.17 -12.63
N LEU A 464 20.01 0.13 -11.35
CA LEU A 464 21.01 -0.16 -10.33
C LEU A 464 20.57 -1.37 -9.49
N VAL A 465 21.51 -2.30 -9.31
CA VAL A 465 21.44 -3.41 -8.33
C VAL A 465 22.62 -3.25 -7.38
N ASP A 466 22.34 -2.73 -6.18
CA ASP A 466 23.33 -2.42 -5.16
C ASP A 466 22.89 -3.02 -3.82
N ASN A 467 23.77 -3.77 -3.15
CA ASN A 467 23.48 -4.41 -1.87
C ASN A 467 24.30 -3.84 -0.70
N ASP A 468 24.89 -2.64 -0.85
CA ASP A 468 25.67 -1.89 0.14
C ASP A 468 26.67 -2.74 0.95
N LYS A 469 27.30 -3.71 0.27
CA LYS A 469 28.29 -4.63 0.86
C LYS A 469 27.73 -5.49 2.01
N VAL A 470 26.42 -5.73 2.10
CA VAL A 470 25.83 -6.65 3.08
C VAL A 470 26.40 -8.07 2.86
N ILE A 471 27.18 -8.54 3.84
CA ILE A 471 28.07 -9.72 3.77
C ILE A 471 27.30 -11.01 3.45
N GLU A 472 27.77 -11.79 2.46
CA GLU A 472 27.27 -13.13 2.14
C GLU A 472 28.32 -14.24 2.24
N ALA A 473 27.87 -15.42 2.68
CA ALA A 473 28.57 -16.71 2.49
C ALA A 473 27.87 -17.65 1.48
N LYS A 474 26.65 -17.33 1.01
CA LYS A 474 25.88 -18.07 -0.01
C LYS A 474 25.26 -17.09 -0.99
N PRO A 475 25.32 -17.30 -2.32
CA PRO A 475 24.79 -16.34 -3.27
C PRO A 475 23.27 -16.38 -3.36
N THR A 476 22.63 -15.27 -3.00
CA THR A 476 21.28 -14.92 -3.48
C THR A 476 21.38 -13.95 -4.66
N TYR A 477 20.34 -13.91 -5.51
CA TYR A 477 20.36 -13.14 -6.76
C TYR A 477 19.13 -12.24 -6.94
N THR A 478 19.35 -11.10 -7.58
CA THR A 478 18.34 -10.33 -8.30
C THR A 478 18.14 -10.99 -9.67
N TRP A 479 16.99 -11.60 -9.90
CA TRP A 479 16.72 -12.25 -11.19
C TRP A 479 16.23 -11.26 -12.24
N LEU A 480 16.88 -11.23 -13.41
CA LEU A 480 16.56 -10.32 -14.53
C LEU A 480 16.29 -11.09 -15.85
N PRO A 481 15.14 -10.84 -16.52
CA PRO A 481 13.96 -10.20 -15.95
C PRO A 481 13.43 -11.04 -14.77
N ALA A 482 12.50 -10.48 -14.00
CA ALA A 482 11.85 -11.28 -12.95
C ALA A 482 11.15 -12.50 -13.57
N LEU A 483 11.16 -13.64 -12.89
CA LEU A 483 10.64 -14.88 -13.47
C LEU A 483 9.13 -14.80 -13.77
N THR A 484 8.40 -13.95 -13.03
CA THR A 484 6.96 -13.78 -13.19
C THR A 484 6.59 -12.30 -13.21
N ASN A 485 5.55 -11.97 -13.98
CA ASN A 485 5.00 -10.62 -14.10
C ASN A 485 6.02 -9.54 -14.55
N ALA A 486 7.04 -9.92 -15.33
CA ALA A 486 7.96 -8.99 -15.97
C ALA A 486 7.60 -8.81 -17.46
N PRO A 487 7.46 -7.57 -17.97
CA PRO A 487 7.26 -7.31 -19.39
C PRO A 487 8.46 -7.76 -20.23
N ALA A 488 8.21 -8.32 -21.41
CA ALA A 488 9.27 -8.72 -22.33
C ALA A 488 10.04 -7.49 -22.83
N GLY A 489 11.38 -7.56 -22.80
CA GLY A 489 12.25 -6.53 -23.37
C GLY A 489 12.33 -5.22 -22.60
N GLU A 490 11.85 -5.16 -21.35
CA GLU A 490 11.82 -3.92 -20.53
C GLU A 490 13.20 -3.28 -20.27
N LEU A 491 14.29 -4.01 -20.55
CA LEU A 491 15.67 -3.57 -20.33
C LEU A 491 16.39 -3.10 -21.61
N GLY A 492 15.78 -3.18 -22.78
CA GLY A 492 16.48 -3.10 -24.08
C GLY A 492 17.31 -1.84 -24.33
N ASP A 493 16.97 -0.73 -23.69
CA ASP A 493 17.66 0.56 -23.76
C ASP A 493 18.11 1.08 -22.38
N VAL A 494 18.19 0.19 -21.39
CA VAL A 494 18.51 0.51 -20.01
C VAL A 494 19.97 0.17 -19.71
N ALA A 495 20.73 1.11 -19.17
CA ALA A 495 22.08 0.84 -18.67
C ALA A 495 22.01 0.09 -17.33
N LEU A 496 22.47 -1.16 -17.30
CA LEU A 496 22.52 -1.98 -16.09
C LEU A 496 23.82 -1.72 -15.33
N THR A 497 23.70 -1.38 -14.05
CA THR A 497 24.82 -1.27 -13.11
C THR A 497 24.60 -2.25 -11.96
N VAL A 498 25.61 -3.09 -11.70
CA VAL A 498 25.64 -3.97 -10.52
C VAL A 498 26.83 -3.55 -9.65
N ALA A 499 26.60 -3.29 -8.37
CA ALA A 499 27.60 -2.72 -7.48
C ALA A 499 27.51 -3.29 -6.06
N ASN A 500 28.61 -3.16 -5.30
CA ASN A 500 28.63 -3.32 -3.83
C ASN A 500 27.92 -4.59 -3.32
N LEU A 501 28.38 -5.78 -3.74
CA LEU A 501 27.75 -7.08 -3.44
C LEU A 501 26.36 -7.28 -4.05
N GLY A 502 25.98 -6.46 -5.04
CA GLY A 502 24.91 -6.75 -5.97
C GLY A 502 25.23 -8.02 -6.78
N ARG A 503 24.23 -8.89 -6.93
CA ARG A 503 24.36 -10.15 -7.68
C ARG A 503 23.16 -10.29 -8.59
N VAL A 504 23.41 -10.40 -9.89
CA VAL A 504 22.35 -10.57 -10.90
C VAL A 504 22.44 -11.97 -11.50
N ALA A 505 21.30 -12.62 -11.66
CA ALA A 505 21.19 -13.85 -12.43
C ALA A 505 20.16 -13.70 -13.55
N LEU A 506 20.49 -14.21 -14.75
CA LEU A 506 19.56 -14.17 -15.86
C LEU A 506 18.54 -15.31 -15.81
N THR A 507 17.29 -14.99 -16.13
CA THR A 507 16.21 -15.97 -16.32
C THR A 507 15.91 -16.24 -17.79
N ASN A 508 16.37 -15.35 -18.68
CA ASN A 508 16.19 -15.40 -20.12
C ASN A 508 17.34 -14.66 -20.80
N SER A 509 17.52 -14.88 -22.11
CA SER A 509 18.35 -14.00 -22.93
C SER A 509 17.71 -12.62 -23.01
N ILE A 510 18.49 -11.56 -22.74
CA ILE A 510 18.01 -10.18 -22.69
C ILE A 510 18.88 -9.24 -23.49
N VAL A 511 18.32 -8.06 -23.78
CA VAL A 511 19.06 -6.91 -24.29
C VAL A 511 19.11 -5.86 -23.20
N VAL A 512 20.28 -5.24 -23.01
CA VAL A 512 20.48 -4.05 -22.17
C VAL A 512 21.05 -2.92 -23.02
N GLY A 513 20.78 -1.68 -22.62
CA GLY A 513 21.37 -0.50 -23.26
C GLY A 513 22.88 -0.43 -23.03
N ASP A 514 23.33 -0.71 -21.81
CA ASP A 514 24.74 -0.76 -21.43
C ASP A 514 24.96 -1.67 -20.20
N LEU A 515 26.22 -1.97 -19.86
CA LEU A 515 26.57 -2.83 -18.74
C LEU A 515 27.77 -2.27 -17.93
N HIS A 516 27.60 -2.19 -16.62
CA HIS A 516 28.65 -1.81 -15.66
C HIS A 516 28.63 -2.76 -14.45
N LEU A 517 29.75 -3.42 -14.17
CA LEU A 517 29.97 -4.24 -12.99
C LEU A 517 31.04 -3.56 -12.13
N GLN A 518 30.68 -3.20 -10.89
CA GLN A 518 31.54 -2.41 -10.01
C GLN A 518 31.76 -3.10 -8.67
N GLY A 519 32.99 -3.04 -8.16
CA GLY A 519 33.36 -3.52 -6.83
C GLY A 519 33.84 -4.97 -6.78
N GLU A 520 34.67 -5.27 -5.78
CA GLU A 520 35.50 -6.49 -5.68
C GLU A 520 34.73 -7.80 -5.47
N ILE A 521 33.40 -7.76 -5.27
CA ILE A 521 32.58 -8.94 -4.94
C ILE A 521 31.19 -8.95 -5.62
N THR A 522 31.00 -8.08 -6.61
CA THR A 522 29.81 -8.09 -7.47
C THR A 522 29.82 -9.33 -8.38
N SER A 523 28.65 -9.86 -8.74
CA SER A 523 28.61 -10.93 -9.74
C SER A 523 27.43 -10.87 -10.71
N LEU A 524 27.68 -11.30 -11.95
CA LEU A 524 26.69 -11.52 -12.98
C LEU A 524 26.72 -12.99 -13.40
N PHE A 525 25.63 -13.70 -13.15
CA PHE A 525 25.44 -15.10 -13.52
C PHE A 525 24.56 -15.21 -14.78
N LEU A 526 25.15 -15.63 -15.89
CA LEU A 526 24.43 -15.69 -17.17
C LEU A 526 23.50 -16.90 -17.29
N ASN A 527 23.72 -17.96 -16.50
CA ASN A 527 22.79 -19.09 -16.35
C ASN A 527 22.35 -19.71 -17.70
N GLY A 528 23.27 -19.91 -18.64
CA GLY A 528 22.96 -20.46 -19.96
C GLY A 528 22.32 -19.47 -20.96
N HIS A 529 22.17 -18.20 -20.60
CA HIS A 529 21.52 -17.19 -21.42
C HIS A 529 22.50 -16.21 -22.07
N THR A 530 22.00 -15.51 -23.09
CA THR A 530 22.77 -14.47 -23.80
C THR A 530 22.36 -13.08 -23.29
N LEU A 531 23.35 -12.31 -22.82
CA LEU A 531 23.20 -10.87 -22.55
C LEU A 531 23.68 -10.09 -23.76
N THR A 532 22.77 -9.43 -24.48
CA THR A 532 23.13 -8.55 -25.58
C THR A 532 23.27 -7.12 -25.08
N VAL A 533 24.43 -6.49 -25.27
CA VAL A 533 24.66 -5.09 -24.90
C VAL A 533 24.55 -4.20 -26.13
N ASN A 534 23.58 -3.29 -26.11
CA ASN A 534 23.22 -2.39 -27.20
C ASN A 534 23.95 -1.03 -27.10
N SER A 535 25.25 -1.06 -26.79
CA SER A 535 26.11 0.11 -26.67
C SER A 535 27.23 0.07 -27.72
N PHE A 536 27.65 1.24 -28.20
CA PHE A 536 28.68 1.41 -29.24
C PHE A 536 30.11 1.18 -28.73
N TYR A 537 30.37 1.49 -27.46
CA TYR A 537 31.70 1.45 -26.85
C TYR A 537 31.58 1.44 -25.33
N HIS A 538 32.31 0.55 -24.66
CA HIS A 538 32.46 0.61 -23.21
C HIS A 538 33.90 0.28 -22.83
N ARG A 539 34.68 1.29 -22.38
CA ARG A 539 36.11 1.12 -22.06
C ARG A 539 36.33 0.42 -20.72
N ASP A 540 35.32 0.41 -19.86
CA ASP A 540 35.42 -0.05 -18.46
C ASP A 540 34.05 -0.55 -17.96
N TRP A 541 33.60 -1.69 -18.50
CA TRP A 541 32.35 -2.34 -18.07
C TRP A 541 32.50 -3.13 -16.77
N GLY A 542 33.71 -3.17 -16.20
CA GLY A 542 34.10 -4.05 -15.11
C GLY A 542 35.13 -5.09 -15.55
N ASP A 543 35.23 -6.17 -14.77
CA ASP A 543 36.14 -7.29 -14.98
C ASP A 543 35.36 -8.56 -15.37
N ASP A 544 35.87 -9.32 -16.34
CA ASP A 544 35.36 -10.65 -16.72
C ASP A 544 35.34 -11.62 -15.53
N ALA A 545 36.21 -11.44 -14.54
CA ALA A 545 36.22 -12.22 -13.31
C ALA A 545 34.92 -12.07 -12.47
N LEU A 546 34.13 -11.02 -12.73
CA LEU A 546 32.83 -10.80 -12.08
C LEU A 546 31.68 -11.52 -12.79
N VAL A 547 31.95 -12.22 -13.90
CA VAL A 547 30.93 -12.92 -14.70
C VAL A 547 31.09 -14.42 -14.59
N ASP A 548 30.03 -15.10 -14.14
CA ASP A 548 29.88 -16.54 -14.30
C ASP A 548 29.04 -16.82 -15.54
N TYR A 549 29.72 -17.28 -16.59
CA TYR A 549 29.12 -17.53 -17.88
C TYR A 549 28.18 -18.74 -17.86
N ALA A 550 28.47 -19.80 -17.11
CA ALA A 550 27.67 -21.05 -17.02
C ALA A 550 26.90 -21.45 -18.31
N GLY A 551 27.59 -21.51 -19.46
CA GLY A 551 27.01 -21.89 -20.76
C GLY A 551 26.28 -20.77 -21.52
N GLY A 552 26.24 -19.55 -20.97
CA GLY A 552 25.76 -18.32 -21.59
C GLY A 552 26.87 -17.50 -22.25
N ALA A 553 26.52 -16.32 -22.75
CA ALA A 553 27.45 -15.42 -23.44
C ALA A 553 27.05 -13.95 -23.31
N ILE A 554 28.04 -13.05 -23.35
CA ILE A 554 27.82 -11.61 -23.54
C ILE A 554 28.09 -11.28 -25.02
N VAL A 555 27.12 -10.65 -25.68
CA VAL A 555 27.22 -10.25 -27.09
C VAL A 555 27.11 -8.74 -27.19
N TRP A 556 28.15 -8.09 -27.67
CA TRP A 556 28.14 -6.65 -27.93
C TRP A 556 27.58 -6.41 -29.32
N LYS A 557 26.56 -5.56 -29.43
CA LYS A 557 25.95 -5.23 -30.72
C LYS A 557 26.86 -4.27 -31.48
N HIS A 558 27.83 -4.83 -32.20
CA HIS A 558 28.66 -4.07 -33.15
C HIS A 558 27.82 -3.69 -34.38
N MET A 559 28.04 -2.47 -34.90
CA MET A 559 27.72 -2.17 -36.29
C MET A 559 28.90 -1.44 -36.93
N GLY A 560 29.45 -2.05 -37.97
CA GLY A 560 30.27 -1.39 -38.98
C GLY A 560 31.77 -1.66 -38.87
N THR A 561 32.24 -2.66 -39.60
CA THR A 561 33.58 -2.65 -40.18
C THR A 561 33.81 -1.28 -40.85
N ILE A 562 34.70 -0.44 -40.29
CA ILE A 562 35.30 0.64 -41.08
C ILE A 562 36.28 -0.05 -42.03
N ILE A 563 35.84 -0.33 -43.26
CA ILE A 563 36.77 -0.58 -44.35
C ILE A 563 37.35 0.80 -44.72
N MET A 564 38.53 1.12 -44.21
CA MET A 564 39.37 2.13 -44.86
C MET A 564 39.82 1.53 -46.19
N ILE A 565 39.21 1.96 -47.29
CA ILE A 565 39.80 1.75 -48.61
C ILE A 565 40.95 2.75 -48.71
N ARG A 566 42.17 2.22 -48.87
CA ARG A 566 43.39 3.01 -49.11
C ARG A 566 43.36 3.71 -50.45
#